data_AF-A0A2V6HSW4-F1
#
_entry.id   AF-A0A2V6HSW4-F1
#
_cell.length_a   1.000
_cell.length_b   1.000
_cell.length_c   1.000
_cell.angle_alpha   90.00
_cell.angle_beta   90.00
_cell.angle_gamma   90.00
#
_symmetry.space_group_name_H-M   'P 1'
#
loop_
_entity.id
_entity.type
_entity.pdbx_description
1 polymer ?
#
loop_
_entity_poly.entity_id
_entity_poly.type
_entity_poly.pdbx_seq_one_letter_code
_entity_poly.pdbx_strand_id
1 'polypeptide(L)'
;MAEGLFRRLLGNRKDIEILSAGVHAVRGQPPSLYAVQVCEEEGVDISGQRSQPLTAALVDRATHIFAMTGGHVETIQTMFPQSADKTFLLREFEEPGTTVWRDVPDP
;
A
#
# COMPACT_ATOMS: atom_id res chain seq x y z
N MET A 1 2.05 -6.51 3.51
CA MET A 1 3.24 -5.97 4.21
C MET A 1 3.06 -4.50 4.57
N ALA A 2 3.03 -3.58 3.59
CA ALA A 2 2.97 -2.13 3.84
C ALA A 2 1.88 -1.70 4.85
N GLU A 3 0.64 -2.19 4.69
CA GLU A 3 -0.44 -1.91 5.66
C GLU A 3 -0.10 -2.35 7.09
N GLY A 4 0.46 -3.55 7.26
CA GLY A 4 0.79 -4.08 8.59
C GLY A 4 1.89 -3.27 9.26
N LEU A 5 2.96 -2.99 8.52
CA LEU A 5 4.07 -2.17 8.99
C LEU A 5 3.59 -0.76 9.36
N PHE A 6 2.73 -0.15 8.55
CA PHE A 6 2.22 1.18 8.85
C PHE A 6 1.30 1.19 10.08
N ARG A 7 0.45 0.18 10.26
CA ARG A 7 -0.35 0.01 11.50
C ARG A 7 0.54 -0.07 12.74
N ARG A 8 1.67 -0.81 12.68
CA ARG A 8 2.65 -0.84 13.77
C ARG A 8 3.23 0.54 14.06
N LEU A 9 3.64 1.28 13.03
CA LEU A 9 4.19 2.63 13.17
C LEU A 9 3.18 3.64 13.75
N LEU A 10 1.89 3.47 13.49
CA LEU A 10 0.85 4.30 14.08
C LEU A 10 0.67 4.07 15.60
N GLY A 11 1.00 2.89 16.10
CA GLY A 11 0.77 2.51 17.49
C GLY A 11 -0.70 2.66 17.89
N ASN A 12 -0.98 3.53 18.87
CA ASN A 12 -2.32 3.75 19.42
C ASN A 12 -3.10 4.90 18.76
N ARG A 13 -2.58 5.49 17.67
CA ARG A 13 -3.29 6.54 16.93
C ARG A 13 -4.56 5.98 16.28
N LYS A 14 -5.67 6.71 16.44
CA LYS A 14 -7.00 6.33 15.92
C LYS A 14 -7.57 7.34 14.93
N ASP A 15 -6.84 8.42 14.68
CA ASP A 15 -7.15 9.49 13.74
C ASP A 15 -6.88 9.09 12.28
N ILE A 16 -6.17 7.97 12.05
CA ILE A 16 -5.82 7.49 10.71
C ILE A 16 -6.41 6.10 10.47
N GLU A 17 -7.21 5.98 9.43
CA GLU A 17 -7.68 4.70 8.88
C GLU A 17 -6.67 4.19 7.85
N ILE A 18 -6.22 2.93 7.98
CA ILE A 18 -5.33 2.28 7.02
C ILE A 18 -6.08 1.18 6.29
N LEU A 19 -5.96 1.19 4.96
CA LEU A 19 -6.50 0.17 4.05
C LEU A 19 -5.42 -0.18 3.02
N SER A 20 -5.40 -1.43 2.56
CA SER A 20 -4.65 -1.83 1.36
C SER A 20 -5.58 -2.34 0.26
N ALA A 21 -5.17 -2.15 -0.99
CA ALA A 21 -5.85 -2.71 -2.16
C ALA A 21 -4.83 -2.92 -3.27
N GLY A 22 -5.11 -3.88 -4.17
CA GLY A 22 -4.28 -4.12 -5.34
C GLY A 22 -5.02 -3.80 -6.63
N VAL A 23 -4.32 -3.19 -7.59
CA VAL A 23 -4.86 -2.89 -8.92
C VAL A 23 -5.25 -4.14 -9.73
N HIS A 24 -4.58 -5.27 -9.46
CA HIS A 24 -4.86 -6.57 -10.07
C HIS A 24 -5.18 -7.65 -9.01
N ALA A 25 -5.64 -7.25 -7.82
CA ALA A 25 -5.87 -8.18 -6.73
C ALA A 25 -7.18 -8.97 -6.90
N VAL A 26 -7.08 -10.29 -6.78
CA VAL A 26 -8.24 -11.15 -6.55
C VAL A 26 -8.66 -11.00 -5.10
N ARG A 27 -9.95 -10.81 -4.82
CA ARG A 27 -10.47 -10.64 -3.46
C ARG A 27 -10.26 -11.89 -2.60
N GLY A 28 -9.90 -11.68 -1.33
CA GLY A 28 -9.93 -12.71 -0.29
C GLY A 28 -8.70 -13.60 -0.19
N GLN A 29 -7.66 -13.35 -0.99
CA GLN A 29 -6.40 -14.08 -0.89
C GLN A 29 -5.65 -13.67 0.39
N PRO A 30 -5.08 -14.62 1.14
CA PRO A 30 -4.18 -14.30 2.24
C PRO A 30 -2.85 -13.74 1.70
N PRO A 31 -2.05 -13.05 2.53
CA PRO A 31 -0.68 -12.70 2.16
C PRO A 31 0.16 -13.96 1.90
N SER A 32 1.24 -13.81 1.13
CA SER A 32 2.19 -14.91 0.95
C SER A 32 2.84 -15.29 2.29
N LEU A 33 3.20 -16.56 2.45
CA LEU A 33 3.85 -17.06 3.68
C LEU A 33 5.14 -16.29 3.98
N TYR A 34 5.94 -15.99 2.95
CA TYR A 34 7.16 -15.20 3.10
C TYR A 34 6.88 -13.78 3.62
N ALA A 35 5.81 -13.13 3.13
CA ALA A 35 5.43 -11.81 3.62
C ALA A 35 4.98 -11.85 5.08
N VAL A 36 4.29 -12.92 5.50
CA VAL A 36 3.92 -13.12 6.91
C VAL A 36 5.17 -13.27 7.76
N GLN A 37 6.09 -14.18 7.38
CA GLN A 37 7.32 -14.45 8.12
C GLN A 37 8.19 -13.19 8.28
N VAL A 38 8.43 -12.44 7.21
CA VAL A 38 9.22 -11.20 7.26
C VAL A 38 8.54 -10.15 8.14
N CYS A 39 7.21 -10.03 8.09
CA CYS A 39 6.50 -9.10 8.98
C CYS A 39 6.53 -9.56 10.44
N GLU A 40 6.48 -10.88 10.72
CA GLU A 40 6.58 -11.44 12.06
C GLU A 40 7.96 -11.19 12.68
N GLU A 41 9.05 -11.27 11.90
CA GLU A 41 10.40 -10.88 12.33
C GLU A 41 10.45 -9.41 12.77
N GLU A 42 9.64 -8.56 12.13
CA GLU A 42 9.40 -7.17 12.49
C GLU A 42 8.31 -7.00 13.58
N GLY A 43 7.84 -8.07 14.22
CA GLY A 43 6.82 -8.01 15.27
C GLY A 43 5.43 -7.57 14.78
N VAL A 44 5.12 -7.81 13.51
CA VAL A 44 3.83 -7.52 12.87
C VAL A 44 3.20 -8.80 12.34
N ASP A 45 2.04 -9.17 12.89
CA ASP A 45 1.22 -10.24 12.30
C ASP A 45 0.34 -9.67 11.18
N ILE A 46 0.55 -10.15 9.94
CA ILE A 46 -0.30 -9.82 8.79
C ILE A 46 -1.16 -11.01 8.31
N SER A 47 -1.11 -12.17 8.97
CA SER A 47 -1.81 -13.40 8.55
C SER A 47 -3.33 -13.24 8.43
N GLY A 48 -3.91 -12.30 9.20
CA GLY A 48 -5.32 -11.93 9.14
C GLY A 48 -5.72 -11.03 7.96
N GLN A 49 -4.76 -10.41 7.26
CA GLN A 49 -5.06 -9.53 6.12
C GLN A 49 -5.67 -10.31 4.96
N ARG A 50 -6.54 -9.66 4.19
CA ARG A 50 -7.13 -10.26 2.99
C ARG A 50 -7.03 -9.27 1.85
N SER A 51 -6.58 -9.75 0.70
CA SER A 51 -6.51 -8.94 -0.50
C SER A 51 -7.89 -8.42 -0.89
N GLN A 52 -7.93 -7.21 -1.44
CA GLN A 52 -9.12 -6.66 -2.06
C GLN A 52 -8.72 -5.91 -3.34
N PRO A 53 -9.53 -5.99 -4.39
CA PRO A 53 -9.33 -5.19 -5.59
C PRO A 53 -9.51 -3.72 -5.24
N LEU A 54 -8.73 -2.86 -5.91
CA LEU A 54 -8.97 -1.42 -5.88
C LEU A 54 -10.33 -1.10 -6.52
N THR A 55 -11.12 -0.27 -5.87
CA THR A 55 -12.45 0.13 -6.35
C THR A 55 -12.62 1.64 -6.24
N ALA A 56 -13.52 2.21 -7.04
CA ALA A 56 -13.84 3.65 -6.97
C ALA A 56 -14.24 4.07 -5.55
N ALA A 57 -15.03 3.26 -4.84
CA ALA A 57 -15.44 3.56 -3.47
C ALA A 57 -14.25 3.63 -2.48
N LEU A 58 -13.22 2.81 -2.65
CA LEU A 58 -12.00 2.89 -1.85
C LEU A 58 -11.20 4.15 -2.20
N VAL A 59 -11.08 4.43 -3.50
CA VAL A 59 -10.39 5.61 -4.02
C VAL A 59 -11.06 6.88 -3.52
N ASP A 60 -12.38 6.99 -3.57
CA ASP A 60 -13.14 8.17 -3.15
C ASP A 60 -13.01 8.42 -1.64
N ARG A 61 -13.01 7.35 -0.83
CA ARG A 61 -12.80 7.43 0.63
C ARG A 61 -11.37 7.80 1.02
N ALA A 62 -10.39 7.40 0.21
CA ALA A 62 -8.99 7.66 0.52
C ALA A 62 -8.66 9.15 0.39
N THR A 63 -7.99 9.71 1.39
CA THR A 63 -7.43 11.07 1.31
C THR A 63 -6.06 11.06 0.65
N HIS A 64 -5.29 9.98 0.81
CA HIS A 64 -3.99 9.75 0.20
C HIS A 64 -3.89 8.29 -0.23
N ILE A 65 -3.32 8.06 -1.41
CA ILE A 65 -3.10 6.74 -2.01
C ILE A 65 -1.60 6.62 -2.28
N PHE A 66 -0.95 5.65 -1.64
CA PHE A 66 0.48 5.39 -1.84
C PHE A 66 0.66 4.13 -2.68
N ALA A 67 1.19 4.30 -3.89
CA ALA A 67 1.53 3.23 -4.79
C ALA A 67 2.98 2.76 -4.58
N MET A 68 3.23 1.47 -4.82
CA MET A 68 4.57 0.89 -4.65
C MET A 68 5.47 1.11 -5.88
N THR A 69 4.89 1.28 -7.08
CA THR A 69 5.63 1.41 -8.34
C THR A 69 4.98 2.45 -9.25
N GLY A 70 5.74 2.99 -10.21
CA GLY A 70 5.21 3.89 -11.24
C GLY A 70 4.10 3.24 -12.07
N GLY A 71 4.20 1.94 -12.37
CA GLY A 71 3.15 1.20 -13.08
C GLY A 71 1.84 1.11 -12.28
N HIS A 72 1.92 1.01 -10.95
CA HIS A 72 0.73 1.10 -10.09
C HIS A 72 0.10 2.50 -10.16
N VAL A 73 0.90 3.58 -10.11
CA VAL A 73 0.40 4.95 -10.25
C VAL A 73 -0.30 5.14 -11.60
N GLU A 74 0.33 4.73 -12.69
CA GLU A 74 -0.24 4.84 -14.04
C GLU A 74 -1.57 4.08 -14.17
N THR A 75 -1.63 2.85 -13.62
CA THR A 75 -2.85 2.05 -13.61
C THR A 75 -3.97 2.73 -12.83
N ILE A 76 -3.66 3.28 -11.64
CA ILE A 76 -4.62 3.98 -10.80
C ILE A 76 -5.13 5.24 -11.52
N GLN A 77 -4.23 6.05 -12.10
CA GLN A 77 -4.61 7.27 -12.81
C GLN A 77 -5.41 6.99 -14.09
N THR A 78 -5.13 5.86 -14.76
CA THR A 78 -5.90 5.44 -15.93
C THR A 78 -7.31 4.99 -15.55
N MET A 79 -7.46 4.23 -14.47
CA MET A 79 -8.76 3.72 -14.01
C MET A 79 -9.58 4.77 -13.25
N PHE A 80 -8.91 5.66 -12.51
CA PHE A 80 -9.49 6.66 -11.63
C PHE A 80 -8.78 8.03 -11.81
N PRO A 81 -8.95 8.70 -12.95
CA PRO A 81 -8.26 9.97 -13.24
C PRO A 81 -8.49 11.06 -12.17
N GLN A 82 -9.65 11.03 -11.51
CA GLN A 82 -10.01 11.97 -10.46
C GLN A 82 -9.18 11.84 -9.17
N SER A 83 -8.38 10.79 -9.01
CA SER A 83 -7.53 10.58 -7.83
C SER A 83 -6.07 10.94 -8.05
N ALA A 84 -5.72 11.54 -9.20
CA ALA A 84 -4.34 11.86 -9.56
C ALA A 84 -3.67 12.82 -8.58
N ASP A 85 -4.43 13.75 -8.01
CA ASP A 85 -3.99 14.75 -7.02
C ASP A 85 -3.67 14.15 -5.63
N LYS A 86 -4.18 12.96 -5.35
CA LYS A 86 -4.00 12.23 -4.09
C LYS A 86 -3.29 10.89 -4.23
N THR A 87 -2.75 10.59 -5.41
CA THR A 87 -2.00 9.36 -5.68
C THR A 87 -0.52 9.69 -5.79
N PHE A 88 0.28 9.06 -4.96
CA PHE A 88 1.71 9.31 -4.85
C PHE A 88 2.49 8.01 -4.90
N LEU A 89 3.73 8.08 -5.35
CA LEU A 89 4.66 6.97 -5.23
C LEU A 89 5.25 7.00 -3.82
N LEU A 90 5.28 5.84 -3.13
CA LEU A 90 5.69 5.78 -1.73
C LEU A 90 7.07 6.43 -1.50
N ARG A 91 8.02 6.18 -2.40
CA ARG A 91 9.40 6.69 -2.28
C ARG A 91 9.57 8.17 -2.65
N GLU A 92 8.54 8.86 -3.14
CA GLU A 92 8.62 10.32 -3.34
C GLU A 92 8.77 11.10 -2.04
N PHE A 93 8.49 10.45 -0.91
CA PHE A 93 8.63 11.02 0.44
C PHE A 93 9.95 10.66 1.12
N GLU A 94 10.84 9.91 0.45
CA GLU A 94 12.19 9.65 0.96
C GLU A 94 13.07 10.90 0.84
N GLU A 95 14.12 10.99 1.67
CA GLU A 95 15.08 12.08 1.54
C GLU A 95 15.85 11.98 0.20
N PRO A 96 16.16 13.12 -0.46
CA PRO A 96 16.94 13.09 -1.68
C PRO A 96 18.26 12.33 -1.50
N GLY A 97 18.45 11.27 -2.30
CA GLY A 97 19.67 10.46 -2.28
C GLY A 97 19.62 9.20 -1.40
N THR A 98 18.52 8.92 -0.71
CA THR A 98 18.36 7.67 0.08
C THR A 98 18.39 6.43 -0.82
N THR A 99 17.68 6.47 -1.95
CA THR A 99 17.53 5.31 -2.84
C THR A 99 17.69 5.73 -4.30
N VAL A 100 18.39 4.90 -5.09
CA VAL A 100 18.58 5.15 -6.53
C VAL A 100 17.29 4.85 -7.31
N TRP A 101 16.50 3.89 -6.83
CA TRP A 101 15.27 3.43 -7.48
C TRP A 101 14.03 4.08 -6.88
N ARG A 102 13.16 4.62 -7.73
CA ARG A 102 11.89 5.22 -7.32
C ARG A 102 10.83 4.19 -6.92
N ASP A 103 10.91 2.98 -7.45
CA ASP A 103 9.93 1.92 -7.19
C ASP A 103 10.37 1.01 -6.04
N VAL A 104 9.42 0.57 -5.22
CA VAL A 104 9.61 -0.56 -4.32
C VAL A 104 9.53 -1.83 -5.17
N PRO A 105 10.63 -2.59 -5.32
CA PRO A 105 10.63 -3.80 -6.12
C PRO A 105 9.72 -4.85 -5.50
N ASP A 106 9.06 -5.64 -6.33
CA ASP A 106 8.34 -6.81 -5.86
C ASP A 106 9.35 -7.82 -5.27
N PRO A 107 9.02 -8.45 -4.12
CA PRO A 107 9.85 -9.45 -3.47
C PRO A 107 9.91 -10.78 -4.24
#